data_AF-A0A922KXN2-F1
#
_entry.id   AF-A0A922KXN2-F1
#
_cell.length_a   1.000
_cell.length_b   1.000
_cell.length_c   1.000
_cell.angle_alpha   90.00
_cell.angle_beta   90.00
_cell.angle_gamma   90.00
#
_symmetry.space_group_name_H-M   'P 1'
#
loop_
_entity.id
_entity.type
_entity.pdbx_description
1 polymer ?
#
loop_
_entity_poly.entity_id
_entity_poly.type
_entity_poly.pdbx_seq_one_letter_code
_entity_poly.pdbx_strand_id
1 'polypeptide(L)'
;MTSSISNIIKRNLSLSLLKQNHNKSLSEIFTEDFIFIRLFAFRMNFTLSDYCQQRIMKTYETFKPALVITTNSWLLLVILTLMIFWPTNGLFMDVKIFEQILNIQRADLLFTQIIFFIIIKECLWLHCMNEVINYRNRYIDFLLSILPNYERKCHHKLQRYLNNYICIEYFIITWLYLIIVLLMLSISILIPRWNFVLYMDGQINFVQFMSSFLYSFLYGMDMIYITFQFFSLESFFLFCLIFYREKIKKLFTFLTLSIKRRYKSPYFMRKIFWNLFQREYIILYANIAKLNESAKFSLLAVETISKSAAMIACVFYSKQVKMAMINSLLVFCMISAILFVNLMYYQIASLPTYNTKCIQIIFKWLARSQWSEKFVKTNHINWFSHKIQQIHGRQSMKWNFFVQTMTDNKLGFTCGHIFT
;
A
#
# COMPACT_ATOMS: atom_id res chain seq x y z
N MET A 1 -2.44 17.15 19.67
CA MET A 1 -2.08 16.28 18.52
C MET A 1 -0.61 15.90 18.51
N THR A 2 0.31 16.85 18.60
CA THR A 2 1.76 16.64 18.72
C THR A 2 2.16 15.73 19.89
N SER A 3 1.46 15.78 21.03
CA SER A 3 1.69 14.88 22.17
C SER A 3 1.39 13.41 21.86
N SER A 4 0.37 13.11 21.04
CA SER A 4 0.05 11.72 20.67
C SER A 4 1.06 11.13 19.70
N ILE A 5 1.49 11.91 18.70
CA ILE A 5 2.48 11.48 17.70
C ILE A 5 3.86 11.39 18.33
N SER A 6 4.23 12.38 19.16
CA SER A 6 5.49 12.34 19.94
C SER A 6 5.50 11.16 20.89
N ASN A 7 4.39 10.84 21.58
CA ASN A 7 4.30 9.65 22.42
C ASN A 7 4.37 8.36 21.60
N ILE A 8 3.77 8.30 20.41
CA ILE A 8 3.85 7.14 19.51
C ILE A 8 5.29 6.98 18.96
N ILE A 9 5.95 8.06 18.54
CA ILE A 9 7.34 8.06 18.07
C ILE A 9 8.30 7.68 19.21
N LYS A 10 8.13 8.27 20.39
CA LYS A 10 8.92 7.99 21.60
C LYS A 10 8.73 6.54 22.06
N ARG A 11 7.51 5.99 21.90
CA ARG A 11 7.20 4.58 22.17
C ARG A 11 7.79 3.66 21.10
N ASN A 12 7.76 4.05 19.82
CA ASN A 12 8.30 3.26 18.70
C ASN A 12 9.83 3.21 18.66
N LEU A 13 10.51 4.22 19.22
CA LEU A 13 11.98 4.29 19.30
C LEU A 13 12.59 3.43 20.42
N SER A 14 11.80 2.94 21.38
CA SER A 14 12.34 2.08 22.45
C SER A 14 12.56 0.64 21.98
N LEU A 15 13.80 0.14 22.07
CA LEU A 15 14.21 -1.25 21.76
C LEU A 15 13.45 -2.34 22.56
N SER A 16 12.72 -1.96 23.61
CA SER A 16 11.82 -2.84 24.38
C SER A 16 10.62 -3.37 23.56
N LEU A 17 10.38 -2.84 22.37
CA LEU A 17 9.22 -3.16 21.52
C LEU A 17 9.26 -4.56 20.91
N LEU A 18 10.44 -5.11 20.59
CA LEU A 18 10.58 -6.52 20.19
C LEU A 18 10.12 -7.48 21.31
N LYS A 19 10.20 -7.05 22.58
CA LYS A 19 9.71 -7.81 23.74
C LYS A 19 8.24 -7.49 24.09
N GLN A 20 7.79 -6.24 23.96
CA GLN A 20 6.44 -5.81 24.38
C GLN A 20 5.34 -6.07 23.35
N ASN A 21 5.63 -6.10 22.03
CA ASN A 21 4.60 -6.31 21.01
C ASN A 21 4.12 -7.76 20.86
N HIS A 22 4.72 -8.74 21.56
CA HIS A 22 4.20 -10.11 21.54
C HIS A 22 2.79 -10.24 22.14
N ASN A 23 2.34 -9.27 22.95
CA ASN A 23 1.05 -9.32 23.65
C ASN A 23 -0.01 -8.32 23.14
N LYS A 24 0.31 -7.46 22.16
CA LYS A 24 -0.70 -6.54 21.60
C LYS A 24 -1.70 -7.29 20.72
N SER A 25 -2.97 -6.94 20.87
CA SER A 25 -4.05 -7.39 19.98
C SER A 25 -3.83 -6.82 18.57
N LEU A 26 -4.29 -7.53 17.53
CA LEU A 26 -4.21 -7.00 16.16
C LEU A 26 -5.06 -5.71 16.08
N SER A 27 -6.22 -5.67 16.75
CA SER A 27 -7.04 -4.47 16.81
C SER A 27 -6.30 -3.25 17.37
N GLU A 28 -5.48 -3.40 18.42
CA GLU A 28 -4.70 -2.29 18.97
C GLU A 28 -3.70 -1.73 17.96
N ILE A 29 -2.96 -2.62 17.29
CA ILE A 29 -2.01 -2.25 16.24
C ILE A 29 -2.72 -1.44 15.16
N PHE A 30 -3.85 -1.94 14.65
CA PHE A 30 -4.59 -1.25 13.59
C PHE A 30 -5.23 0.08 14.01
N THR A 31 -5.50 0.24 15.29
CA THR A 31 -5.96 1.52 15.83
C THR A 31 -4.82 2.54 15.80
N GLU A 32 -3.58 2.11 16.08
CA GLU A 32 -2.38 2.94 15.92
C GLU A 32 -2.15 3.29 14.43
N ASP A 33 -2.30 2.31 13.53
CA ASP A 33 -2.14 2.50 12.07
C ASP A 33 -3.16 3.49 11.50
N PHE A 34 -4.41 3.40 11.97
CA PHE A 34 -5.46 4.33 11.56
C PHE A 34 -5.11 5.78 11.92
N ILE A 35 -4.42 6.03 13.03
CA ILE A 35 -3.98 7.39 13.40
C ILE A 35 -3.04 7.95 12.31
N PHE A 36 -2.12 7.13 11.82
CA PHE A 36 -1.19 7.51 10.77
C PHE A 36 -1.89 7.75 9.43
N ILE A 37 -2.72 6.80 8.98
CA ILE A 37 -3.48 6.94 7.72
C ILE A 37 -4.38 8.17 7.77
N ARG A 38 -5.04 8.41 8.92
CA ARG A 38 -5.88 9.59 9.12
C ARG A 38 -5.13 10.91 8.94
N LEU A 39 -3.94 11.01 9.51
CA LEU A 39 -3.12 12.22 9.46
C LEU A 39 -2.46 12.44 8.09
N PHE A 40 -1.90 11.37 7.52
CA PHE A 40 -1.01 11.46 6.35
C PHE A 40 -1.67 11.10 5.03
N ALA A 41 -2.68 10.22 5.02
CA ALA A 41 -3.40 9.89 3.79
C ALA A 41 -4.70 10.69 3.65
N PHE A 42 -5.50 10.80 4.71
CA PHE A 42 -6.80 11.48 4.63
C PHE A 42 -6.73 12.98 4.94
N ARG A 43 -5.76 13.40 5.76
CA ARG A 43 -5.60 14.79 6.25
C ARG A 43 -6.84 15.34 6.97
N MET A 44 -7.61 14.45 7.60
CA MET A 44 -8.87 14.80 8.25
C MET A 44 -8.91 14.33 9.70
N ASN A 45 -9.42 15.17 10.59
CA ASN A 45 -9.62 14.80 11.98
C ASN A 45 -11.00 14.18 12.21
N PHE A 46 -11.03 12.84 12.24
CA PHE A 46 -12.23 12.06 12.57
C PHE A 46 -11.85 10.77 13.32
N THR A 47 -12.84 10.13 13.93
CA THR A 47 -12.68 8.83 14.60
C THR A 47 -13.30 7.70 13.78
N LEU A 48 -12.89 6.45 14.06
CA LEU A 48 -13.52 5.27 13.44
C LEU A 48 -15.01 5.18 13.76
N SER A 49 -15.45 5.63 14.94
CA SER A 49 -16.86 5.71 15.30
C SER A 49 -17.63 6.72 14.46
N ASP A 50 -17.05 7.89 14.18
CA ASP A 50 -17.70 8.90 13.33
C ASP A 50 -17.92 8.38 11.91
N TYR A 51 -16.95 7.63 11.39
CA TYR A 51 -17.07 6.97 10.09
C TYR A 51 -18.16 5.89 10.11
N CYS A 52 -18.16 5.03 11.11
CA CYS A 52 -19.13 3.95 11.27
C CYS A 52 -20.58 4.47 11.40
N GLN A 53 -20.77 5.56 12.14
CA GLN A 53 -22.08 6.20 12.33
C GLN A 53 -22.47 7.13 11.18
N GLN A 54 -21.60 7.32 10.18
CA GLN A 54 -21.79 8.25 9.07
C GLN A 54 -21.99 9.71 9.51
N ARG A 55 -21.22 10.15 10.52
CA ARG A 55 -21.35 11.46 11.19
C ARG A 55 -20.02 12.22 11.25
N ILE A 56 -19.28 12.22 10.15
CA ILE A 56 -18.06 13.05 10.05
C ILE A 56 -18.52 14.51 9.97
N MET A 57 -18.22 15.28 11.01
CA MET A 57 -18.56 16.70 11.06
C MET A 57 -17.77 17.45 9.98
N LYS A 58 -18.44 18.29 9.19
CA LYS A 58 -17.81 19.10 8.14
C LYS A 58 -17.40 20.46 8.70
N THR A 59 -16.53 20.46 9.71
CA THR A 59 -16.07 21.68 10.39
C THR A 59 -14.63 22.02 10.02
N TYR A 60 -14.21 23.26 10.30
CA TYR A 60 -12.81 23.69 10.11
C TYR A 60 -11.81 22.78 10.82
N GLU A 61 -12.10 22.36 12.06
CA GLU A 61 -11.20 21.48 12.82
C GLU A 61 -10.99 20.11 12.17
N THR A 62 -11.98 19.60 11.45
CA THR A 62 -11.86 18.36 10.68
C THR A 62 -10.89 18.52 9.50
N PHE A 63 -10.94 19.65 8.79
CA PHE A 63 -10.14 19.89 7.58
C PHE A 63 -8.87 20.71 7.82
N LYS A 64 -8.61 21.17 9.04
CA LYS A 64 -7.44 21.98 9.39
C LYS A 64 -6.11 21.35 8.95
N PRO A 65 -5.84 20.03 9.13
CA PRO A 65 -4.61 19.43 8.62
C PRO A 65 -4.55 19.48 7.10
N ALA A 66 -5.65 19.16 6.41
CA ALA A 66 -5.74 19.25 4.96
C ALA A 66 -5.40 20.64 4.45
N LEU A 67 -5.97 21.70 5.05
CA LEU A 67 -5.70 23.07 4.64
C LEU A 67 -4.21 23.41 4.76
N VAL A 68 -3.59 23.15 5.90
CA VAL A 68 -2.16 23.49 6.14
C VAL A 68 -1.22 22.71 5.20
N ILE A 69 -1.45 21.41 5.04
CA ILE A 69 -0.57 20.56 4.23
C ILE A 69 -0.75 20.89 2.75
N THR A 70 -1.99 21.02 2.29
CA THR A 70 -2.30 21.29 0.89
C THR A 70 -1.81 22.66 0.48
N THR A 71 -1.99 23.71 1.31
CA THR A 71 -1.45 25.04 1.00
C THR A 71 0.07 25.03 0.92
N ASN A 72 0.77 24.31 1.82
CA ASN A 72 2.22 24.14 1.74
C ASN A 72 2.64 23.49 0.41
N SER A 73 1.97 22.40 0.01
CA SER A 73 2.28 21.69 -1.24
C SER A 73 2.03 22.53 -2.48
N TRP A 74 0.94 23.30 -2.53
CA TRP A 74 0.63 24.20 -3.65
C TRP A 74 1.58 25.39 -3.72
N LEU A 75 1.96 25.98 -2.58
CA LEU A 75 2.97 27.03 -2.53
C LEU A 75 4.32 26.51 -3.06
N LEU A 76 4.74 25.33 -2.61
CA LEU A 76 5.97 24.69 -3.10
C LEU A 76 5.90 24.40 -4.60
N LEU A 77 4.76 23.92 -5.11
CA LEU A 77 4.56 23.68 -6.54
C LEU A 77 4.70 24.97 -7.35
N VAL A 78 4.09 26.07 -6.90
CA VAL A 78 4.22 27.38 -7.55
C VAL A 78 5.67 27.86 -7.54
N ILE A 79 6.37 27.75 -6.40
CA ILE A 79 7.78 28.15 -6.29
C ILE A 79 8.66 27.34 -7.25
N LEU A 80 8.56 26.01 -7.24
CA LEU A 80 9.33 25.14 -8.13
C LEU A 80 9.05 25.44 -9.60
N THR A 81 7.80 25.70 -9.96
CA THR A 81 7.40 26.05 -11.32
C THR A 81 8.02 27.40 -11.74
N LEU A 82 7.97 28.41 -10.86
CA LEU A 82 8.58 29.71 -11.12
C LEU A 82 10.10 29.62 -11.26
N MET A 83 10.76 28.75 -10.47
CA MET A 83 12.21 28.54 -10.57
C MET A 83 12.62 27.89 -11.90
N ILE A 84 11.81 26.96 -12.43
CA ILE A 84 12.10 26.30 -13.71
C ILE A 84 11.83 27.24 -14.90
N PHE A 85 10.66 27.89 -14.93
CA PHE A 85 10.21 28.65 -16.10
C PHE A 85 10.63 30.11 -16.10
N TRP A 86 11.00 30.66 -14.94
CA TRP A 86 11.39 32.07 -14.80
C TRP A 86 12.69 32.23 -13.98
N PRO A 87 13.83 31.76 -14.49
CA PRO A 87 15.10 31.73 -13.74
C PRO A 87 15.65 33.11 -13.38
N THR A 88 15.28 34.17 -14.09
CA THR A 88 15.79 35.54 -13.90
C THR A 88 14.77 36.48 -13.23
N ASN A 89 13.91 35.97 -12.36
CA ASN A 89 12.86 36.76 -11.71
C ASN A 89 13.34 37.62 -10.53
N GLY A 90 14.60 37.48 -10.09
CA GLY A 90 15.19 38.21 -8.96
C GLY A 90 14.59 37.89 -7.58
N LEU A 91 13.54 37.07 -7.54
CA LEU A 91 12.84 36.63 -6.32
C LEU A 91 13.39 35.32 -5.80
N PHE A 92 13.66 34.38 -6.69
CA PHE A 92 14.18 33.05 -6.37
C PHE A 92 15.59 32.88 -6.95
N MET A 93 16.34 31.92 -6.39
CA MET A 93 17.65 31.55 -6.91
C MET A 93 17.47 30.78 -8.23
N ASP A 94 18.34 31.07 -9.20
CA ASP A 94 18.38 30.33 -10.47
C ASP A 94 18.73 28.86 -10.19
N VAL A 95 18.14 27.95 -10.96
CA VAL A 95 18.43 26.51 -10.95
C VAL A 95 19.94 26.26 -11.12
N LYS A 96 20.65 27.09 -11.89
CA LYS A 96 22.10 27.00 -12.05
C LYS A 96 22.89 27.16 -10.75
N ILE A 97 22.37 27.96 -9.81
CA ILE A 97 23.00 28.13 -8.49
C ILE A 97 22.87 26.83 -7.69
N PHE A 98 21.72 26.14 -7.78
CA PHE A 98 21.55 24.81 -7.19
C PHE A 98 22.48 23.76 -7.81
N GLU A 99 22.67 23.81 -9.13
CA GLU A 99 23.62 22.96 -9.84
C GLU A 99 25.05 23.14 -9.31
N GLN A 100 25.46 24.38 -9.04
CA GLN A 100 26.76 24.69 -8.44
C GLN A 100 26.87 24.19 -7.00
N ILE A 101 25.86 24.45 -6.15
CA ILE A 101 25.86 24.03 -4.75
C ILE A 101 25.96 22.50 -4.62
N LEU A 102 25.18 21.76 -5.42
CA LEU A 102 25.12 20.31 -5.35
C LEU A 102 26.16 19.62 -6.26
N ASN A 103 26.89 20.40 -7.06
CA ASN A 103 27.80 19.90 -8.09
C ASN A 103 27.12 18.88 -9.03
N ILE A 104 25.94 19.25 -9.52
CA ILE A 104 25.08 18.42 -10.39
C ILE A 104 24.75 19.19 -11.66
N GLN A 105 24.29 18.47 -12.69
CA GLN A 105 23.79 19.08 -13.92
C GLN A 105 22.33 18.73 -14.12
N ARG A 106 21.59 19.61 -14.79
CA ARG A 106 20.16 19.42 -15.08
C ARG A 106 19.34 19.23 -13.81
N ALA A 107 19.53 20.12 -12.83
CA ALA A 107 18.72 20.14 -11.61
C ALA A 107 17.23 20.41 -11.91
N ASP A 108 16.94 21.04 -13.05
CA ASP A 108 15.59 21.23 -13.61
C ASP A 108 14.80 19.92 -13.72
N LEU A 109 15.47 18.80 -14.08
CA LEU A 109 14.85 17.48 -14.16
C LEU A 109 14.40 16.96 -12.80
N LEU A 110 15.20 17.21 -11.75
CA LEU A 110 14.86 16.80 -10.38
C LEU A 110 13.68 17.62 -9.86
N PHE A 111 13.67 18.93 -10.10
CA PHE A 111 12.54 19.79 -9.73
C PHE A 111 11.27 19.40 -10.48
N THR A 112 11.38 19.05 -11.76
CA THR A 112 10.25 18.52 -12.55
C THR A 112 9.70 17.23 -11.94
N GLN A 113 10.56 16.31 -11.49
CA GLN A 113 10.12 15.09 -10.82
C GLN A 113 9.40 15.38 -9.49
N ILE A 114 9.90 16.33 -8.72
CA ILE A 114 9.27 16.74 -7.46
C ILE A 114 7.88 17.34 -7.72
N ILE A 115 7.75 18.22 -8.72
CA ILE A 115 6.45 18.76 -9.16
C ILE A 115 5.50 17.61 -9.51
N PHE A 116 5.96 16.64 -10.30
CA PHE A 116 5.17 15.49 -10.70
C PHE A 116 4.69 14.66 -9.48
N PHE A 117 5.57 14.42 -8.50
CA PHE A 117 5.22 13.75 -7.26
C PHE A 117 4.20 14.52 -6.43
N ILE A 118 4.34 15.84 -6.30
CA ILE A 118 3.38 16.68 -5.58
C ILE A 118 2.00 16.59 -6.24
N ILE A 119 1.92 16.66 -7.57
CA ILE A 119 0.66 16.56 -8.30
C ILE A 119 -0.02 15.20 -8.04
N ILE A 120 0.70 14.09 -8.22
CA ILE A 120 0.15 12.75 -7.98
C ILE A 120 -0.32 12.60 -6.52
N LYS A 121 0.46 13.09 -5.56
CA LYS A 121 0.13 13.06 -4.14
C LYS A 121 -1.18 13.80 -3.85
N GLU A 122 -1.34 15.00 -4.38
CA GLU A 122 -2.57 15.80 -4.17
C GLU A 122 -3.78 15.14 -4.84
N CYS A 123 -3.62 14.58 -6.05
CA CYS A 123 -4.67 13.79 -6.69
C CYS A 123 -5.08 12.57 -5.85
N LEU A 124 -4.12 11.85 -5.27
CA LEU A 124 -4.38 10.70 -4.40
C LEU A 124 -5.07 11.10 -3.10
N TRP A 125 -4.63 12.19 -2.48
CA TRP A 125 -5.31 12.73 -1.31
C TRP A 125 -6.77 13.09 -1.61
N LEU A 126 -7.04 13.84 -2.69
CA LEU A 126 -8.40 14.21 -3.09
C LEU A 126 -9.29 12.99 -3.30
N HIS A 127 -8.77 11.96 -3.98
CA HIS A 127 -9.50 10.71 -4.19
C HIS A 127 -9.84 10.02 -2.85
N CYS A 128 -8.83 9.82 -1.98
CA CYS A 128 -9.03 9.18 -0.69
C CYS A 128 -9.97 9.98 0.23
N MET A 129 -9.83 11.31 0.25
CA MET A 129 -10.71 12.20 1.00
C MET A 129 -12.16 12.04 0.54
N ASN A 130 -12.39 12.04 -0.78
CA ASN A 130 -13.73 11.87 -1.34
C ASN A 130 -14.34 10.50 -1.00
N GLU A 131 -13.54 9.42 -1.01
CA GLU A 131 -14.01 8.11 -0.56
C GLU A 131 -14.42 8.13 0.92
N VAL A 132 -13.65 8.81 1.77
CA VAL A 132 -13.93 8.89 3.21
C VAL A 132 -15.18 9.72 3.51
N ILE A 133 -15.31 10.90 2.90
CA ILE A 133 -16.47 11.78 3.10
C ILE A 133 -17.76 11.10 2.64
N ASN A 134 -17.70 10.28 1.59
CA ASN A 134 -18.85 9.53 1.08
C ASN A 134 -19.06 8.17 1.75
N TYR A 135 -18.27 7.82 2.78
CA TYR A 135 -18.33 6.53 3.48
C TYR A 135 -18.17 5.31 2.57
N ARG A 136 -17.33 5.45 1.53
CA ARG A 136 -17.03 4.40 0.54
C ARG A 136 -15.62 3.84 0.66
N ASN A 137 -14.84 4.30 1.63
CA ASN A 137 -13.45 3.90 1.78
C ASN A 137 -13.36 2.45 2.29
N ARG A 138 -12.91 1.56 1.41
CA ARG A 138 -12.84 0.12 1.68
C ARG A 138 -11.74 -0.26 2.67
N TYR A 139 -10.73 0.59 2.85
CA TYR A 139 -9.70 0.40 3.86
C TYR A 139 -10.28 0.56 5.27
N ILE A 140 -11.13 1.56 5.49
CA ILE A 140 -11.79 1.74 6.80
C ILE A 140 -12.82 0.62 7.04
N ASP A 141 -13.55 0.20 6.00
CA ASP A 141 -14.46 -0.95 6.10
C ASP A 141 -13.72 -2.24 6.51
N PHE A 142 -12.50 -2.45 6.00
CA PHE A 142 -11.65 -3.58 6.37
C PHE A 142 -11.30 -3.55 7.86
N LEU A 143 -10.90 -2.38 8.37
CA LEU A 143 -10.59 -2.17 9.78
C LEU A 143 -11.78 -2.43 10.70
N LEU A 144 -12.97 -1.96 10.30
CA LEU A 144 -14.18 -2.05 11.14
C LEU A 144 -14.81 -3.45 11.13
N SER A 145 -14.80 -4.15 10.01
CA SER A 145 -15.64 -5.35 9.83
C SER A 145 -14.86 -6.65 9.67
N ILE A 146 -13.70 -6.62 9.01
CA ILE A 146 -12.97 -7.85 8.63
C ILE A 146 -11.97 -8.24 9.72
N LEU A 147 -11.29 -7.26 10.30
CA LEU A 147 -10.26 -7.47 11.30
C LEU A 147 -10.83 -7.93 12.66
N PRO A 148 -11.86 -7.30 13.27
CA PRO A 148 -12.38 -7.74 14.57
C PRO A 148 -13.02 -9.13 14.51
N ASN A 149 -13.68 -9.45 13.39
CA ASN A 149 -14.22 -10.79 13.13
C ASN A 149 -13.13 -11.85 13.00
N TYR A 150 -11.96 -11.47 12.51
CA TYR A 150 -10.82 -12.37 12.41
C TYR A 150 -10.15 -12.61 13.75
N GLU A 151 -9.93 -11.58 14.55
CA GLU A 151 -9.30 -11.70 15.86
C GLU A 151 -10.05 -12.69 16.77
N ARG A 152 -11.39 -12.64 16.76
CA ARG A 152 -12.24 -13.59 17.51
C ARG A 152 -12.11 -15.06 17.07
N LYS A 153 -11.64 -15.32 15.84
CA LYS A 153 -11.57 -16.66 15.22
C LYS A 153 -10.14 -17.12 14.94
N CYS A 154 -9.14 -16.35 15.36
CA CYS A 154 -7.76 -16.54 14.91
C CYS A 154 -7.07 -17.73 15.62
N HIS A 155 -6.17 -18.41 14.90
CA HIS A 155 -5.21 -19.30 15.54
C HIS A 155 -4.02 -18.49 16.05
N HIS A 156 -3.67 -18.69 17.32
CA HIS A 156 -2.57 -18.02 18.03
C HIS A 156 -1.22 -18.01 17.25
N LYS A 157 -0.94 -19.04 16.43
CA LYS A 157 0.28 -19.10 15.59
C LYS A 157 0.31 -18.06 14.47
N LEU A 158 -0.82 -17.84 13.78
CA LEU A 158 -0.89 -16.89 12.67
C LEU A 158 -0.92 -15.45 13.18
N GLN A 159 -1.59 -15.21 14.31
CA GLN A 159 -1.52 -13.92 15.00
C GLN A 159 -0.08 -13.57 15.39
N ARG A 160 0.68 -14.51 15.97
CA ARG A 160 2.08 -14.28 16.31
C ARG A 160 2.95 -13.98 15.09
N TYR A 161 2.72 -14.68 13.97
CA TYR A 161 3.42 -14.41 12.71
C TYR A 161 3.12 -12.99 12.19
N LEU A 162 1.84 -12.59 12.13
CA LEU A 162 1.43 -11.27 11.69
C LEU A 162 1.97 -10.16 12.60
N ASN A 163 1.90 -10.35 13.92
CA ASN A 163 2.46 -9.39 14.89
C ASN A 163 3.97 -9.22 14.67
N ASN A 164 4.71 -10.32 14.54
CA ASN A 164 6.16 -10.24 14.30
C ASN A 164 6.49 -9.50 12.99
N TYR A 165 5.72 -9.78 11.93
CA TYR A 165 5.89 -9.13 10.64
C TYR A 165 5.69 -7.62 10.75
N ILE A 166 4.55 -7.20 11.32
CA ILE A 166 4.22 -5.79 11.55
C ILE A 166 5.30 -5.10 12.39
N CYS A 167 5.83 -5.77 13.42
CA CYS A 167 6.88 -5.18 14.26
C CYS A 167 8.15 -4.88 13.46
N ILE A 168 8.58 -5.82 12.63
CA ILE A 168 9.77 -5.66 11.78
C ILE A 168 9.53 -4.55 10.77
N GLU A 169 8.36 -4.52 10.15
CA GLU A 169 7.96 -3.49 9.20
C GLU A 169 7.95 -2.10 9.84
N TYR A 170 7.32 -1.93 11.01
CA TYR A 170 7.32 -0.65 11.73
C TYR A 170 8.71 -0.21 12.15
N PHE A 171 9.55 -1.16 12.57
CA PHE A 171 10.93 -0.86 12.91
C PHE A 171 11.67 -0.29 11.69
N ILE A 172 11.58 -0.97 10.54
CA ILE A 172 12.22 -0.52 9.29
C ILE A 172 11.71 0.87 8.88
N ILE A 173 10.39 1.06 8.85
CA ILE A 173 9.77 2.33 8.45
C ILE A 173 10.17 3.47 9.39
N THR A 174 10.16 3.23 10.70
CA THR A 174 10.53 4.24 11.69
C THR A 174 11.98 4.68 11.52
N TRP A 175 12.89 3.74 11.26
CA TRP A 175 14.30 4.04 11.00
C TRP A 175 14.50 4.80 9.69
N LEU A 176 13.86 4.36 8.60
CA LEU A 176 13.91 5.07 7.32
C LEU A 176 13.38 6.50 7.46
N TYR A 177 12.25 6.67 8.17
CA TYR A 177 11.70 7.98 8.45
C TYR A 177 12.65 8.85 9.28
N LEU A 178 13.24 8.31 10.34
CA LEU A 178 14.20 9.05 11.17
C LEU A 178 15.42 9.49 10.36
N ILE A 179 15.97 8.61 9.52
CA ILE A 179 17.09 8.94 8.62
C ILE A 179 16.71 10.10 7.71
N ILE A 180 15.52 10.08 7.12
CA ILE A 180 15.06 11.14 6.23
C ILE A 180 14.83 12.45 6.99
N VAL A 181 14.23 12.42 8.18
CA VAL A 181 14.08 13.61 9.02
C VAL A 181 15.44 14.21 9.38
N LEU A 182 16.41 13.38 9.78
CA LEU A 182 17.77 13.83 10.07
C LEU A 182 18.47 14.42 8.83
N LEU A 183 18.28 13.81 7.67
CA LEU A 183 18.79 14.31 6.39
C LEU A 183 18.16 15.67 6.04
N MET A 184 16.84 15.81 6.18
CA MET A 184 16.17 17.08 5.90
C MET A 184 16.56 18.17 6.90
N LEU A 185 16.78 17.82 8.17
CA LEU A 185 17.31 18.75 9.17
C LEU A 185 18.73 19.19 8.83
N SER A 186 19.61 18.28 8.42
CA SER A 186 20.98 18.64 8.04
C SER A 186 21.00 19.53 6.80
N ILE A 187 20.19 19.22 5.78
CA ILE A 187 19.99 20.06 4.60
C ILE A 187 19.46 21.46 5.01
N SER A 188 18.50 21.52 5.93
CA SER A 188 17.93 22.79 6.42
C SER A 188 18.94 23.66 7.16
N ILE A 189 20.05 23.11 7.68
CA ILE A 189 21.14 23.86 8.30
C ILE A 189 22.22 24.23 7.26
N LEU A 190 22.52 23.31 6.35
CA LEU A 190 23.56 23.50 5.34
C LEU A 190 23.15 24.52 4.27
N ILE A 191 21.91 24.50 3.79
CA ILE A 191 21.43 25.42 2.75
C ILE A 191 21.57 26.89 3.18
N PRO A 192 21.09 27.32 4.37
CA PRO A 192 21.27 28.70 4.81
C PRO A 192 22.73 29.12 4.93
N ARG A 193 23.61 28.22 5.38
CA ARG A 193 25.05 28.48 5.46
C ARG A 193 25.64 28.74 4.07
N TRP A 194 25.31 27.89 3.09
CA TRP A 194 25.77 28.08 1.71
C TRP A 194 25.21 29.34 1.08
N ASN A 195 23.92 29.63 1.29
CA ASN A 195 23.30 30.84 0.78
C ASN A 195 23.91 32.11 1.40
N PHE A 196 24.33 32.05 2.67
CA PHE A 196 25.06 33.16 3.29
C PHE A 196 26.40 33.43 2.60
N VAL A 197 27.16 32.38 2.25
CA VAL A 197 28.41 32.53 1.49
C VAL A 197 28.14 33.16 0.12
N LEU A 198 27.15 32.65 -0.61
CA LEU A 198 26.77 33.20 -1.92
C LEU A 198 26.31 34.66 -1.85
N TYR A 199 25.65 35.04 -0.75
CA TYR A 199 25.24 36.42 -0.50
C TYR A 199 26.45 37.33 -0.24
N MET A 200 27.40 36.88 0.59
CA MET A 200 28.65 37.62 0.85
C MET A 200 29.49 37.80 -0.42
N ASP A 201 29.48 36.80 -1.31
CA ASP A 201 30.16 36.86 -2.61
C ASP A 201 29.41 37.71 -3.66
N GLY A 202 28.25 38.28 -3.30
CA GLY A 202 27.44 39.12 -4.20
C GLY A 202 26.77 38.36 -5.34
N GLN A 203 26.71 37.02 -5.29
CA GLN A 203 26.10 36.19 -6.33
C GLN A 203 24.58 36.13 -6.24
N ILE A 204 24.04 36.35 -5.03
CA ILE A 204 22.59 36.42 -4.78
C ILE A 204 22.22 37.69 -4.03
N ASN A 205 21.01 38.17 -4.30
CA ASN A 205 20.47 39.36 -3.63
C ASN A 205 19.88 39.00 -2.27
N PHE A 206 19.71 39.99 -1.39
CA PHE A 206 19.10 39.78 -0.07
C PHE A 206 17.70 39.13 -0.14
N VAL A 207 16.89 39.50 -1.14
CA VAL A 207 15.56 38.90 -1.36
C VAL A 207 15.66 37.41 -1.68
N GLN A 208 16.59 37.01 -2.54
CA GLN A 208 16.85 35.61 -2.89
C GLN A 208 17.38 34.82 -1.69
N PHE A 209 18.23 35.44 -0.86
CA PHE A 209 18.69 34.86 0.38
C PHE A 209 17.52 34.57 1.33
N MET A 210 16.63 35.54 1.57
CA MET A 210 15.47 35.34 2.43
C MET A 210 14.46 34.33 1.87
N SER A 211 14.20 34.36 0.55
CA SER A 211 13.27 33.43 -0.10
C SER A 211 13.79 32.00 -0.11
N SER A 212 15.12 31.81 -0.21
CA SER A 212 15.76 30.50 -0.16
C SER A 212 15.54 29.76 1.17
N PHE A 213 15.52 30.48 2.28
CA PHE A 213 15.25 29.91 3.61
C PHE A 213 13.82 29.39 3.69
N LEU A 214 12.86 30.22 3.25
CA LEU A 214 11.46 29.86 3.20
C LEU A 214 11.24 28.66 2.29
N TYR A 215 11.83 28.66 1.09
CA TYR A 215 11.78 27.52 0.17
C TYR A 215 12.33 26.24 0.81
N SER A 216 13.52 26.29 1.42
CA SER A 216 14.13 25.12 2.07
C SER A 216 13.24 24.56 3.18
N PHE A 217 12.58 25.43 3.94
CA PHE A 217 11.65 25.02 4.99
C PHE A 217 10.40 24.34 4.42
N LEU A 218 9.74 24.96 3.43
CA LEU A 218 8.55 24.39 2.79
C LEU A 218 8.87 23.04 2.13
N TYR A 219 10.01 22.97 1.41
CA TYR A 219 10.52 21.76 0.80
C TYR A 219 10.82 20.68 1.84
N GLY A 220 11.51 21.04 2.93
CA GLY A 220 11.80 20.16 4.06
C GLY A 220 10.54 19.51 4.63
N MET A 221 9.55 20.35 4.94
CA MET A 221 8.27 19.91 5.49
C MET A 221 7.51 19.00 4.52
N ASP A 222 7.46 19.36 3.23
CA ASP A 222 6.72 18.56 2.24
C ASP A 222 7.39 17.21 1.97
N MET A 223 8.73 17.14 1.91
CA MET A 223 9.47 15.90 1.70
C MET A 223 9.33 14.92 2.87
N ILE A 224 9.41 15.41 4.11
CA ILE A 224 9.16 14.59 5.32
C ILE A 224 7.74 14.01 5.26
N TYR A 225 6.78 14.86 4.91
CA TYR A 225 5.37 14.47 4.83
C TYR A 225 5.11 13.44 3.72
N ILE A 226 5.60 13.70 2.50
CA ILE A 226 5.51 12.81 1.34
C ILE A 226 6.00 11.42 1.71
N THR A 227 7.20 11.36 2.27
CA THR A 227 7.86 10.10 2.60
C THR A 227 6.99 9.30 3.58
N PHE A 228 6.48 9.96 4.62
CA PHE A 228 5.64 9.29 5.60
C PHE A 228 4.29 8.84 5.03
N GLN A 229 3.66 9.66 4.16
CA GLN A 229 2.43 9.30 3.48
C GLN A 229 2.61 8.01 2.64
N PHE A 230 3.69 7.90 1.89
CA PHE A 230 3.98 6.69 1.11
C PHE A 230 4.22 5.48 2.00
N PHE A 231 5.09 5.58 3.00
CA PHE A 231 5.38 4.45 3.89
C PHE A 231 4.15 3.96 4.66
N SER A 232 3.31 4.86 5.16
CA SER A 232 2.12 4.48 5.94
C SER A 232 1.03 3.82 5.10
N LEU A 233 0.79 4.32 3.88
CA LEU A 233 -0.16 3.70 2.96
C LEU A 233 0.32 2.34 2.49
N GLU A 234 1.61 2.24 2.19
CA GLU A 234 2.20 1.01 1.70
C GLU A 234 2.26 -0.07 2.76
N SER A 235 2.65 0.28 3.99
CA SER A 235 2.73 -0.71 5.07
C SER A 235 1.38 -1.35 5.36
N PHE A 236 0.35 -0.52 5.37
CA PHE A 236 -1.02 -0.98 5.53
C PHE A 236 -1.46 -1.90 4.38
N PHE A 237 -1.11 -1.54 3.15
CA PHE A 237 -1.43 -2.34 1.98
C PHE A 237 -0.69 -3.68 1.98
N LEU A 238 0.61 -3.68 2.30
CA LEU A 238 1.45 -4.86 2.38
C LEU A 238 0.97 -5.82 3.48
N PHE A 239 0.57 -5.27 4.63
CA PHE A 239 -0.10 -6.05 5.67
C PHE A 239 -1.36 -6.73 5.13
N CYS A 240 -2.25 -5.98 4.46
CA CYS A 240 -3.49 -6.53 3.92
C CYS A 240 -3.19 -7.67 2.93
N LEU A 241 -2.20 -7.51 2.06
CA LEU A 241 -1.76 -8.56 1.13
C LEU A 241 -1.32 -9.82 1.86
N ILE A 242 -0.47 -9.69 2.87
CA ILE A 242 0.06 -10.83 3.63
C ILE A 242 -1.06 -11.52 4.40
N PHE A 243 -1.96 -10.75 5.00
CA PHE A 243 -3.15 -11.26 5.68
C PHE A 243 -4.01 -12.11 4.75
N TYR A 244 -4.33 -11.60 3.56
CA TYR A 244 -5.12 -12.33 2.58
C TYR A 244 -4.37 -13.55 2.03
N ARG A 245 -3.06 -13.43 1.79
CA ARG A 245 -2.20 -14.54 1.35
C ARG A 245 -2.24 -15.70 2.33
N GLU A 246 -2.06 -15.43 3.62
CA GLU A 246 -2.10 -16.47 4.64
C GLU A 246 -3.49 -17.11 4.76
N LYS A 247 -4.58 -16.35 4.55
CA LYS A 247 -5.93 -16.92 4.47
C LYS A 247 -6.11 -17.86 3.27
N ILE A 248 -5.65 -17.49 2.07
CA ILE A 248 -5.71 -18.38 0.90
C ILE A 248 -4.85 -19.63 1.16
N LYS A 249 -3.64 -19.47 1.71
CA LYS A 249 -2.74 -20.58 2.04
C LYS A 249 -3.35 -21.54 3.06
N LYS A 250 -4.08 -21.02 4.05
CA LYS A 250 -4.84 -21.85 5.00
C LYS A 250 -5.96 -22.62 4.30
N LEU A 251 -6.72 -21.97 3.42
CA LEU A 251 -7.76 -22.63 2.61
C LEU A 251 -7.18 -23.73 1.71
N PHE A 252 -6.05 -23.45 1.06
CA PHE A 252 -5.32 -24.42 0.25
C PHE A 252 -4.88 -25.63 1.08
N THR A 253 -4.31 -25.40 2.26
CA THR A 253 -3.85 -26.46 3.17
C THR A 253 -5.02 -27.30 3.65
N PHE A 254 -6.12 -26.66 4.04
CA PHE A 254 -7.37 -27.33 4.44
C PHE A 254 -7.92 -28.21 3.31
N LEU A 255 -7.98 -27.68 2.08
CA LEU A 255 -8.44 -28.41 0.90
C LEU A 255 -7.55 -29.64 0.63
N THR A 256 -6.22 -29.45 0.67
CA THR A 256 -5.24 -30.52 0.44
C THR A 256 -5.37 -31.63 1.47
N LEU A 257 -5.49 -31.29 2.76
CA LEU A 257 -5.66 -32.26 3.84
C LEU A 257 -6.98 -33.00 3.74
N SER A 258 -8.07 -32.30 3.41
CA SER A 258 -9.40 -32.90 3.24
C SER A 258 -9.40 -33.93 2.11
N ILE A 259 -8.74 -33.62 0.99
CA ILE A 259 -8.62 -34.55 -0.14
C ILE A 259 -7.69 -35.72 0.17
N LYS A 260 -6.56 -35.49 0.86
CA LYS A 260 -5.62 -36.55 1.24
C LYS A 260 -6.22 -37.54 2.23
N ARG A 261 -7.06 -37.09 3.17
CA ARG A 261 -7.62 -37.92 4.25
C ARG A 261 -8.64 -38.98 3.77
N ARG A 262 -8.91 -39.10 2.46
CA ARG A 262 -9.85 -40.09 1.87
C ARG A 262 -11.04 -40.36 2.79
N TYR A 263 -11.83 -39.33 3.09
CA TYR A 263 -13.02 -39.54 3.91
C TYR A 263 -13.88 -40.62 3.26
N LYS A 264 -14.21 -41.66 4.05
CA LYS A 264 -14.93 -42.87 3.60
C LYS A 264 -16.30 -42.58 2.99
N SER A 265 -16.85 -41.38 3.20
CA SER A 265 -18.14 -40.96 2.64
C SER A 265 -18.00 -39.75 1.72
N PRO A 266 -18.38 -39.86 0.42
CA PRO A 266 -18.40 -38.73 -0.51
C PRO A 266 -19.39 -37.64 -0.08
N TYR A 267 -20.42 -37.99 0.69
CA TYR A 267 -21.37 -37.03 1.28
C TYR A 267 -20.70 -36.11 2.32
N PHE A 268 -19.81 -36.66 3.15
CA PHE A 268 -19.10 -35.89 4.16
C PHE A 268 -18.11 -34.88 3.54
N MET A 269 -17.38 -35.30 2.50
CA MET A 269 -16.51 -34.41 1.72
C MET A 269 -17.29 -33.27 1.06
N ARG A 270 -18.49 -33.56 0.55
CA ARG A 270 -19.37 -32.54 -0.05
C ARG A 270 -19.81 -31.51 0.97
N LYS A 271 -20.30 -31.95 2.14
CA LYS A 271 -20.74 -31.02 3.20
C LYS A 271 -19.58 -30.13 3.66
N ILE A 272 -18.40 -30.70 3.86
CA ILE A 272 -17.19 -29.96 4.27
C ILE A 272 -16.78 -28.94 3.21
N PHE A 273 -16.72 -29.34 1.93
CA PHE A 273 -16.31 -28.41 0.89
C PHE A 273 -17.27 -27.24 0.73
N TRP A 274 -18.57 -27.50 0.59
CA TRP A 274 -19.56 -26.44 0.35
C TRP A 274 -19.70 -25.52 1.56
N ASN A 275 -19.73 -26.06 2.78
CA ASN A 275 -19.98 -25.25 3.97
C ASN A 275 -18.73 -24.52 4.47
N LEU A 276 -17.54 -25.08 4.27
CA LEU A 276 -16.29 -24.54 4.83
C LEU A 276 -15.38 -23.95 3.76
N PHE A 277 -15.08 -24.65 2.67
CA PHE A 277 -14.18 -24.10 1.65
C PHE A 277 -14.85 -23.03 0.81
N GLN A 278 -15.99 -23.36 0.18
CA GLN A 278 -16.63 -22.45 -0.79
C GLN A 278 -17.09 -21.16 -0.13
N ARG A 279 -17.75 -21.25 1.04
CA ARG A 279 -18.21 -20.08 1.80
C ARG A 279 -17.06 -19.15 2.17
N GLU A 280 -15.99 -19.70 2.75
CA GLU A 280 -14.84 -18.90 3.17
C GLU A 280 -14.09 -18.33 1.96
N TYR A 281 -13.99 -19.07 0.85
CA TYR A 281 -13.41 -18.57 -0.40
C TYR A 281 -14.21 -17.40 -0.99
N ILE A 282 -15.55 -17.51 -1.05
CA ILE A 282 -16.40 -16.44 -1.58
C ILE A 282 -16.28 -15.17 -0.73
N ILE A 283 -16.29 -15.32 0.60
CA ILE A 283 -16.09 -14.18 1.52
C ILE A 283 -14.71 -13.56 1.28
N LEU A 284 -13.67 -14.38 1.14
CA LEU A 284 -12.32 -13.92 0.90
C LEU A 284 -12.19 -13.18 -0.43
N TYR A 285 -12.75 -13.75 -1.50
CA TYR A 285 -12.77 -13.15 -2.82
C TYR A 285 -13.51 -11.80 -2.82
N ALA A 286 -14.70 -11.74 -2.22
CA ALA A 286 -15.47 -10.51 -2.12
C ALA A 286 -14.70 -9.41 -1.34
N ASN A 287 -13.97 -9.80 -0.29
CA ASN A 287 -13.16 -8.86 0.49
C ASN A 287 -11.94 -8.36 -0.29
N ILE A 288 -11.24 -9.24 -1.02
CA ILE A 288 -10.12 -8.87 -1.88
C ILE A 288 -10.59 -7.96 -3.02
N ALA A 289 -11.72 -8.30 -3.66
CA ALA A 289 -12.28 -7.49 -4.74
C ALA A 289 -12.65 -6.07 -4.25
N LYS A 290 -13.29 -5.96 -3.09
CA LYS A 290 -13.56 -4.66 -2.46
C LYS A 290 -12.29 -3.88 -2.14
N LEU A 291 -11.28 -4.53 -1.57
CA LEU A 291 -10.01 -3.85 -1.28
C LEU A 291 -9.32 -3.38 -2.57
N ASN A 292 -9.39 -4.17 -3.64
CA ASN A 292 -8.85 -3.82 -4.95
C ASN A 292 -9.52 -2.57 -5.55
N GLU A 293 -10.82 -2.36 -5.32
CA GLU A 293 -11.52 -1.16 -5.80
C GLU A 293 -10.90 0.14 -5.28
N SER A 294 -10.53 0.20 -3.99
CA SER A 294 -9.83 1.37 -3.42
C SER A 294 -8.33 1.35 -3.71
N ALA A 295 -7.70 0.16 -3.74
CA ALA A 295 -6.25 0.05 -3.94
C ALA A 295 -5.79 0.33 -5.38
N LYS A 296 -6.65 0.13 -6.39
CA LYS A 296 -6.28 0.33 -7.80
C LYS A 296 -5.73 1.72 -8.09
N PHE A 297 -6.29 2.76 -7.43
CA PHE A 297 -5.87 4.14 -7.65
C PHE A 297 -4.49 4.39 -7.02
N SER A 298 -4.28 3.89 -5.81
CA SER A 298 -2.98 3.95 -5.13
C SER A 298 -1.90 3.18 -5.90
N LEU A 299 -2.22 1.99 -6.41
CA LEU A 299 -1.30 1.18 -7.22
C LEU A 299 -0.94 1.90 -8.52
N LEU A 300 -1.92 2.52 -9.19
CA LEU A 300 -1.68 3.32 -10.39
C LEU A 300 -0.74 4.50 -10.09
N ALA A 301 -0.95 5.21 -8.98
CA ALA A 301 -0.09 6.32 -8.57
C ALA A 301 1.35 5.84 -8.32
N VAL A 302 1.53 4.77 -7.55
CA VAL A 302 2.84 4.18 -7.24
C VAL A 302 3.55 3.70 -8.52
N GLU A 303 2.83 3.08 -9.44
CA GLU A 303 3.38 2.67 -10.74
C GLU A 303 3.80 3.86 -11.60
N THR A 304 2.97 4.90 -11.63
CA THR A 304 3.25 6.13 -12.39
C THR A 304 4.49 6.85 -11.86
N ILE A 305 4.62 6.95 -10.54
CA ILE A 305 5.79 7.50 -9.83
C ILE A 305 7.04 6.69 -10.16
N SER A 306 6.97 5.36 -10.09
CA SER A 306 8.09 4.47 -10.38
C SER A 306 8.57 4.60 -11.83
N LYS A 307 7.64 4.62 -12.80
CA LYS A 307 7.98 4.78 -14.22
C LYS A 307 8.55 6.16 -14.51
N SER A 308 8.01 7.23 -13.94
CA SER A 308 8.58 8.58 -14.12
C SER A 308 9.97 8.68 -13.49
N ALA A 309 10.18 8.08 -12.31
CA ALA A 309 11.48 8.03 -11.66
C ALA A 309 12.51 7.28 -12.52
N ALA A 310 12.11 6.17 -13.17
CA ALA A 310 12.96 5.45 -14.10
C ALA A 310 13.37 6.30 -15.30
N MET A 311 12.41 6.96 -15.95
CA MET A 311 12.66 7.83 -17.09
C MET A 311 13.61 8.97 -16.72
N ILE A 312 13.35 9.65 -15.59
CA ILE A 312 14.18 10.76 -15.14
C ILE A 312 15.54 10.29 -14.68
N ALA A 313 15.67 9.14 -14.01
CA ALA A 313 16.97 8.58 -13.65
C ALA A 313 17.83 8.34 -14.88
N CYS A 314 17.27 7.75 -15.95
CA CYS A 314 17.99 7.53 -17.20
C CYS A 314 18.42 8.84 -17.85
N VAL A 315 17.51 9.81 -17.99
CA VAL A 315 17.82 11.10 -18.62
C VAL A 315 18.83 11.88 -17.78
N PHE A 316 18.60 11.99 -16.46
CA PHE A 316 19.48 12.68 -15.53
C PHE A 316 20.89 12.08 -15.55
N TYR A 317 21.00 10.75 -15.47
CA TYR A 317 22.28 10.03 -15.56
C TYR A 317 22.99 10.32 -16.88
N SER A 318 22.28 10.25 -18.02
CA SER A 318 22.88 10.49 -19.34
C SER A 318 23.38 11.91 -19.57
N LYS A 319 22.88 12.88 -18.79
CA LYS A 319 23.24 14.29 -18.90
C LYS A 319 24.35 14.73 -17.96
N GLN A 320 24.83 13.86 -17.05
CA GLN A 320 25.95 14.22 -16.18
C GLN A 320 27.29 14.06 -16.91
N VAL A 321 28.10 15.13 -16.92
CA VAL A 321 29.49 15.12 -17.42
C VAL A 321 30.42 14.45 -16.39
N LYS A 322 30.15 14.62 -15.09
CA LYS A 322 30.88 13.96 -14.00
C LYS A 322 29.91 13.39 -12.97
N MET A 323 30.16 12.16 -12.53
CA MET A 323 29.38 11.52 -11.48
C MET A 323 29.95 11.85 -10.11
N ALA A 324 29.44 12.92 -9.49
CA ALA A 324 29.67 13.20 -8.08
C ALA A 324 28.90 12.20 -7.18
N MET A 325 29.29 12.13 -5.90
CA MET A 325 28.61 11.26 -4.91
C MET A 325 27.13 11.59 -4.73
N ILE A 326 26.74 12.86 -4.90
CA ILE A 326 25.32 13.27 -4.85
C ILE A 326 24.56 12.73 -6.06
N ASN A 327 25.15 12.78 -7.26
CA ASN A 327 24.54 12.24 -8.47
C ASN A 327 24.28 10.74 -8.36
N SER A 328 25.27 9.98 -7.89
CA SER A 328 25.13 8.53 -7.72
C SER A 328 24.08 8.19 -6.66
N LEU A 329 24.03 8.95 -5.55
CA LEU A 329 23.01 8.79 -4.52
C LEU A 329 21.60 9.04 -5.06
N LEU A 330 21.38 10.13 -5.80
CA LEU A 330 20.07 10.45 -6.37
C LEU A 330 19.58 9.39 -7.35
N VAL A 331 20.46 8.92 -8.24
CA VAL A 331 20.14 7.83 -9.18
C VAL A 331 19.83 6.54 -8.42
N PHE A 332 20.62 6.21 -7.39
CA PHE A 332 20.38 5.05 -6.54
C PHE A 332 19.02 5.13 -5.82
N CYS A 333 18.62 6.31 -5.32
CA CYS A 333 17.31 6.52 -4.72
C CYS A 333 16.16 6.31 -5.72
N MET A 334 16.32 6.72 -6.98
CA MET A 334 15.29 6.47 -8.01
C MET A 334 15.23 4.97 -8.36
N ILE A 335 16.38 4.29 -8.45
CA ILE A 335 16.42 2.83 -8.70
C ILE A 335 15.80 2.06 -7.54
N SER A 336 16.06 2.45 -6.30
CA SER A 336 15.48 1.78 -5.13
C SER A 336 13.97 1.90 -5.09
N ALA A 337 13.40 3.06 -5.49
CA ALA A 337 11.96 3.23 -5.66
C ALA A 337 11.38 2.23 -6.68
N ILE A 338 12.06 2.00 -7.80
CA ILE A 338 11.63 1.02 -8.82
C ILE A 338 11.64 -0.41 -8.26
N LEU A 339 12.75 -0.80 -7.62
CA LEU A 339 12.90 -2.13 -7.03
C LEU A 339 11.83 -2.41 -5.98
N PHE A 340 11.49 -1.38 -5.20
CA PHE A 340 10.46 -1.45 -4.18
C PHE A 340 9.06 -1.68 -4.76
N VAL A 341 8.69 -0.94 -5.81
CA VAL A 341 7.43 -1.18 -6.53
C VAL A 341 7.38 -2.58 -7.15
N ASN A 342 8.50 -3.07 -7.69
CA ASN A 342 8.58 -4.44 -8.19
C ASN A 342 8.42 -5.49 -7.08
N LEU A 343 8.97 -5.25 -5.90
CA LEU A 343 8.79 -6.12 -4.74
C LEU A 343 7.32 -6.17 -4.30
N MET A 344 6.64 -5.02 -4.25
CA MET A 344 5.20 -4.95 -4.03
C MET A 344 4.41 -5.79 -5.05
N TYR A 345 4.69 -5.62 -6.34
CA TYR A 345 4.03 -6.40 -7.38
C TYR A 345 4.31 -7.91 -7.28
N TYR A 346 5.52 -8.29 -6.89
CA TYR A 346 5.84 -9.69 -6.60
C TYR A 346 4.96 -10.25 -5.46
N GLN A 347 4.72 -9.47 -4.40
CA GLN A 347 3.83 -9.88 -3.31
C GLN A 347 2.37 -10.00 -3.80
N ILE A 348 1.90 -9.07 -4.62
CA ILE A 348 0.56 -9.11 -5.23
C ILE A 348 0.39 -10.37 -6.09
N ALA A 349 1.38 -10.70 -6.93
CA ALA A 349 1.35 -11.86 -7.83
C ALA A 349 1.29 -13.21 -7.10
N SER A 350 1.67 -13.25 -5.82
CA SER A 350 1.58 -14.46 -5.00
C SER A 350 0.12 -14.91 -4.75
N LEU A 351 -0.84 -13.98 -4.69
CA LEU A 351 -2.25 -14.26 -4.43
C LEU A 351 -2.90 -15.13 -5.54
N PRO A 352 -2.84 -14.72 -6.84
CA PRO A 352 -3.30 -15.57 -7.93
C PRO A 352 -2.63 -16.94 -7.95
N THR A 353 -1.34 -17.02 -7.63
CA THR A 353 -0.58 -18.28 -7.64
C THR A 353 -1.17 -19.32 -6.69
N TYR A 354 -1.56 -18.92 -5.48
CA TYR A 354 -2.23 -19.82 -4.55
C TYR A 354 -3.66 -20.17 -5.00
N ASN A 355 -4.38 -19.23 -5.62
CA ASN A 355 -5.70 -19.50 -6.20
C ASN A 355 -5.62 -20.57 -7.29
N THR A 356 -4.65 -20.47 -8.21
CA THR A 356 -4.41 -21.46 -9.28
C THR A 356 -4.08 -22.83 -8.70
N LYS A 357 -3.28 -22.91 -7.62
CA LYS A 357 -3.00 -24.18 -6.93
C LYS A 357 -4.26 -24.79 -6.31
N CYS A 358 -5.14 -23.99 -5.70
CA CYS A 358 -6.44 -24.45 -5.21
C CYS A 358 -7.26 -25.04 -6.37
N ILE A 359 -7.40 -24.31 -7.47
CA ILE A 359 -8.15 -24.72 -8.66
C ILE A 359 -7.62 -26.05 -9.20
N GLN A 360 -6.32 -26.21 -9.38
CA GLN A 360 -5.70 -27.45 -9.86
C GLN A 360 -6.01 -28.65 -8.96
N ILE A 361 -6.01 -28.45 -7.64
CA ILE A 361 -6.37 -29.51 -6.69
C ILE A 361 -7.85 -29.88 -6.79
N ILE A 362 -8.74 -28.90 -6.91
CA ILE A 362 -10.18 -29.14 -7.07
C ILE A 362 -10.43 -29.89 -8.39
N PHE A 363 -9.81 -29.48 -9.50
CA PHE A 363 -9.92 -30.19 -10.78
C PHE A 363 -9.43 -31.63 -10.70
N LYS A 364 -8.25 -31.87 -10.11
CA LYS A 364 -7.73 -33.23 -9.91
C LYS A 364 -8.69 -34.09 -9.09
N TRP A 365 -9.32 -33.51 -8.07
CA TRP A 365 -10.31 -34.22 -7.26
C TRP A 365 -11.61 -34.49 -8.02
N LEU A 366 -12.14 -33.51 -8.77
CA LEU A 366 -13.34 -33.67 -9.59
C LEU A 366 -13.15 -34.75 -10.65
N ALA A 367 -12.03 -34.73 -11.38
CA ALA A 367 -11.71 -35.74 -12.39
C ALA A 367 -11.65 -37.15 -11.77
N ARG A 368 -11.04 -37.31 -10.60
CA ARG A 368 -11.00 -38.58 -9.86
C ARG A 368 -12.38 -39.03 -9.41
N SER A 369 -13.21 -38.11 -8.91
CA SER A 369 -14.58 -38.43 -8.47
C SER A 369 -15.44 -38.91 -9.64
N GLN A 370 -15.39 -38.21 -10.78
CA GLN A 370 -16.11 -38.58 -11.99
C GLN A 370 -15.66 -39.94 -12.53
N TRP A 371 -14.35 -40.22 -12.52
CA TRP A 371 -13.82 -41.53 -12.89
C TRP A 371 -14.35 -42.63 -11.95
N SER A 372 -14.26 -42.44 -10.63
CA SER A 372 -14.73 -43.44 -9.66
C SER A 372 -16.23 -43.76 -9.79
N GLU A 373 -17.08 -42.76 -10.07
CA GLU A 373 -18.52 -42.96 -10.28
C GLU A 373 -18.82 -43.75 -11.57
N LYS A 374 -17.98 -43.63 -12.61
CA LYS A 374 -18.13 -44.39 -13.86
C LYS A 374 -17.91 -45.90 -13.64
N PHE A 375 -17.05 -46.28 -12.69
CA PHE A 375 -16.76 -47.70 -12.37
C PHE A 375 -17.74 -48.32 -11.37
N VAL A 376 -18.47 -47.54 -10.58
CA VAL A 376 -19.53 -48.04 -9.67
C VAL A 376 -20.85 -48.29 -10.41
N LYS A 377 -21.07 -47.60 -11.55
CA LYS A 377 -22.27 -47.69 -12.39
C LYS A 377 -22.55 -49.08 -12.99
N THR A 378 -21.58 -50.00 -13.00
CA THR A 378 -21.70 -51.28 -13.69
C THR A 378 -22.45 -52.37 -12.91
N ASN A 379 -22.68 -52.23 -11.58
CA ASN A 379 -23.08 -53.40 -10.79
C ASN A 379 -24.47 -53.46 -10.17
N HIS A 380 -25.32 -52.42 -10.07
CA HIS A 380 -26.73 -52.61 -9.66
C HIS A 380 -27.59 -51.37 -9.98
N ILE A 381 -28.61 -51.54 -10.83
CA ILE A 381 -29.56 -50.48 -11.22
C ILE A 381 -30.91 -50.75 -10.53
N ASN A 382 -31.17 -50.06 -9.41
CA ASN A 382 -32.50 -49.96 -8.81
C ASN A 382 -33.07 -48.54 -9.02
N TRP A 383 -34.38 -48.34 -9.02
CA TRP A 383 -35.05 -47.04 -9.21
C TRP A 383 -34.56 -45.92 -8.24
N PHE A 384 -34.21 -46.28 -7.00
CA PHE A 384 -33.59 -45.36 -6.03
C PHE A 384 -32.25 -44.79 -6.53
N SER A 385 -31.54 -45.53 -7.40
CA SER A 385 -30.29 -45.10 -8.03
C SER A 385 -30.50 -43.94 -9.01
N HIS A 386 -31.64 -43.85 -9.70
CA HIS A 386 -31.91 -42.74 -10.64
C HIS A 386 -32.09 -41.40 -9.92
N LYS A 387 -32.81 -41.39 -8.79
CA LYS A 387 -33.00 -40.17 -7.98
C LYS A 387 -31.68 -39.71 -7.36
N ILE A 388 -30.86 -40.65 -6.88
CA ILE A 388 -29.49 -40.39 -6.40
C ILE A 388 -28.58 -39.88 -7.54
N GLN A 389 -28.68 -40.46 -8.73
CA GLN A 389 -27.93 -40.03 -9.92
C GLN A 389 -28.28 -38.60 -10.35
N GLN A 390 -29.56 -38.22 -10.33
CA GLN A 390 -29.95 -36.83 -10.64
C GLN A 390 -29.38 -35.84 -9.61
N ILE A 391 -29.40 -36.19 -8.32
CA ILE A 391 -28.80 -35.36 -7.26
C ILE A 391 -27.28 -35.25 -7.46
N HIS A 392 -26.61 -36.35 -7.79
CA HIS A 392 -25.19 -36.36 -8.12
C HIS A 392 -24.85 -35.51 -9.35
N GLY A 393 -25.64 -35.62 -10.43
CA GLY A 393 -25.45 -34.84 -11.65
C GLY A 393 -25.60 -33.34 -11.43
N ARG A 394 -26.67 -32.91 -10.74
CA ARG A 394 -26.88 -31.49 -10.36
C ARG A 394 -25.70 -30.96 -9.53
N GLN A 395 -25.17 -31.76 -8.61
CA GLN A 395 -24.03 -31.35 -7.80
C GLN A 395 -22.76 -31.26 -8.64
N SER A 396 -22.46 -32.23 -9.50
CA SER A 396 -21.29 -32.14 -10.40
C SER A 396 -21.35 -30.91 -11.30
N MET A 397 -22.54 -30.55 -11.80
CA MET A 397 -22.73 -29.30 -12.56
C MET A 397 -22.41 -28.08 -11.70
N LYS A 398 -22.92 -28.03 -10.46
CA LYS A 398 -22.64 -26.93 -9.52
C LYS A 398 -21.15 -26.80 -9.20
N TRP A 399 -20.44 -27.92 -9.04
CA TRP A 399 -19.01 -27.95 -8.82
C TRP A 399 -18.22 -27.44 -10.03
N ASN A 400 -18.54 -27.94 -11.22
CA ASN A 400 -17.89 -27.49 -12.45
C ASN A 400 -18.10 -26.00 -12.67
N PHE A 401 -19.33 -25.52 -12.47
CA PHE A 401 -19.65 -24.10 -12.57
C PHE A 401 -18.85 -23.28 -11.55
N PHE A 402 -18.78 -23.72 -10.29
CA PHE A 402 -17.99 -23.01 -9.28
C PHE A 402 -16.50 -22.94 -9.62
N VAL A 403 -15.90 -24.03 -10.12
CA VAL A 403 -14.48 -24.04 -10.50
C VAL A 403 -14.24 -23.19 -11.75
N GLN A 404 -15.15 -23.21 -12.73
CA GLN A 404 -15.12 -22.31 -13.88
C GLN A 404 -15.21 -20.85 -13.43
N THR A 405 -16.13 -20.53 -12.51
CA THR A 405 -16.20 -19.21 -11.90
C THR A 405 -14.91 -18.84 -11.17
N MET A 406 -14.26 -19.78 -10.47
CA MET A 406 -12.96 -19.52 -9.83
C MET A 406 -11.82 -19.28 -10.83
N THR A 407 -11.84 -19.93 -11.99
CA THR A 407 -10.84 -19.70 -13.06
C THR A 407 -11.06 -18.38 -13.76
N ASP A 408 -12.33 -18.03 -14.01
CA ASP A 408 -12.71 -16.82 -14.73
C ASP A 408 -12.56 -15.57 -13.84
N ASN A 409 -12.83 -15.73 -12.54
CA ASN A 409 -12.58 -14.70 -11.56
C ASN A 409 -11.07 -14.53 -11.34
N LYS A 410 -10.50 -13.50 -11.96
CA LYS A 410 -9.11 -13.07 -11.71
C LYS A 410 -8.95 -12.63 -10.24
N LEU A 411 -8.64 -13.58 -9.36
CA LEU A 411 -8.36 -13.31 -7.95
C LEU A 411 -7.01 -12.60 -7.84
N GLY A 412 -7.03 -11.34 -7.45
CA GLY A 412 -5.83 -10.52 -7.28
C GLY A 412 -6.15 -9.04 -7.27
N PHE A 413 -5.10 -8.24 -7.36
CA PHE A 413 -5.20 -6.79 -7.54
C PHE A 413 -4.92 -6.44 -8.99
N THR A 414 -5.58 -5.39 -9.47
CA THR A 414 -5.46 -4.92 -10.86
C THR A 414 -5.32 -3.41 -10.84
N CYS A 415 -4.38 -2.86 -11.60
CA CYS A 415 -4.21 -1.40 -11.78
C CYS A 415 -5.25 -0.79 -12.74
N GLY A 416 -6.49 -1.29 -12.71
CA GLY A 416 -7.54 -0.98 -13.70
C GLY A 416 -7.30 -1.63 -15.07
N HIS A 417 -8.26 -1.43 -15.99
CA HIS A 417 -8.19 -1.90 -17.39
C HIS A 417 -7.22 -1.10 -18.28
N ILE A 418 -6.53 -0.10 -17.72
CA ILE A 418 -5.69 0.84 -18.48
C ILE A 418 -4.37 0.18 -18.93
N PHE A 419 -3.97 -0.94 -18.31
CA PHE A 419 -2.75 -1.67 -18.63
C PHE A 419 -2.95 -3.18 -18.85
N THR A 420 -4.17 -3.64 -19.14
CA THR A 420 -4.43 -5.05 -19.51
C THR A 420 -4.47 -5.27 -21.01
#